data_AF-A0A6N2YG59-F1
#
_entry.id   AF-A0A6N2YG59-F1
#
_cell.length_a   1.000
_cell.length_b   1.000
_cell.length_c   1.000
_cell.angle_alpha   90.00
_cell.angle_beta   90.00
_cell.angle_gamma   90.00
#
_symmetry.space_group_name_H-M   'P 1'
#
loop_
_entity.id
_entity.type
_entity.pdbx_description
1 polymer ?
#
loop_
_entity_poly.entity_id
_entity_poly.type
_entity_poly.pdbx_seq_one_letter_code
_entity_poly.pdbx_strand_id
1 'polypeptide(L)'
;MNQKYLMGMASEGVQTIVFAAAAPNVAAFIQQNKAAPELTVCTLDYKMLLTARMDRIDACPDRAFSVNELLPVIVPMQTGLVQDVPLAAVPRESVQNENCPAPDWNYLHWAGYSNEKYQKIMDGSALLEYDLGGENIPMELRIGQYQEGGGLAIELVSWAGREPEDWEALTTNLCVPCEREHAFVNINNPDGQVVCQWIEKNDLGKATGRQQRSGFCTYPEYHFNPQRLKKLDREGYEKYLTSLQQRGRKSKSEGRHGR
;
A
#
# COMPACT_ATOMS: atom_id res chain seq x y z
N MET A 1 18.51 7.75 -2.64
CA MET A 1 18.29 6.75 -3.68
C MET A 1 19.42 5.72 -3.69
N ASN A 2 19.09 4.44 -3.56
CA ASN A 2 20.04 3.33 -3.48
C ASN A 2 20.18 2.51 -4.78
N GLN A 3 19.63 2.98 -5.90
CA GLN A 3 19.74 2.30 -7.19
C GLN A 3 20.95 2.76 -7.98
N LYS A 4 21.47 1.88 -8.85
CA LYS A 4 22.51 2.20 -9.83
C LYS A 4 21.91 2.66 -11.16
N TYR A 5 20.80 2.06 -11.56
CA TYR A 5 20.10 2.33 -12.81
C TYR A 5 18.60 2.53 -12.56
N LEU A 6 18.00 3.34 -13.41
CA LEU A 6 16.55 3.53 -13.50
C LEU A 6 16.11 3.27 -14.94
N MET A 7 14.82 3.03 -15.09
CA MET A 7 14.14 2.84 -16.35
C MET A 7 13.04 3.88 -16.49
N GLY A 8 13.05 4.60 -17.63
CA GLY A 8 12.01 5.53 -18.03
C GLY A 8 11.09 4.90 -19.08
N MET A 9 9.79 5.16 -18.95
CA MET A 9 8.75 4.71 -19.88
C MET A 9 7.83 5.89 -20.19
N ALA A 10 7.48 6.07 -21.46
CA ALA A 10 6.48 7.03 -21.92
C ALA A 10 5.29 6.28 -22.49
N SER A 11 4.06 6.69 -22.17
CA SER A 11 2.82 5.98 -22.55
C SER A 11 2.62 5.79 -24.05
N GLU A 12 3.32 6.56 -24.89
CA GLU A 12 3.28 6.45 -26.35
C GLU A 12 4.42 5.60 -26.96
N GLY A 13 5.31 5.05 -26.13
CA GLY A 13 6.46 4.26 -26.57
C GLY A 13 6.47 2.85 -25.96
N VAL A 14 6.62 1.83 -26.81
CA VAL A 14 6.92 0.44 -26.38
C VAL A 14 8.33 0.34 -25.78
N GLN A 15 9.19 1.32 -26.04
CA GLN A 15 10.60 1.26 -25.72
C GLN A 15 10.90 1.84 -24.34
N THR A 16 11.38 0.98 -23.45
CA THR A 16 11.95 1.38 -22.17
C THR A 16 13.35 1.96 -22.40
N ILE A 17 13.68 3.06 -21.72
CA ILE A 17 15.02 3.66 -21.76
C ILE A 17 15.67 3.47 -20.40
N VAL A 18 16.81 2.80 -20.36
CA VAL A 18 17.58 2.61 -19.13
C VAL A 18 18.67 3.68 -19.05
N PHE A 19 18.90 4.23 -17.86
CA PHE A 19 19.93 5.24 -17.61
C PHE A 19 20.45 5.16 -16.17
N ALA A 20 21.62 5.76 -15.91
CA ALA A 20 22.17 5.80 -14.56
C ALA A 20 21.24 6.57 -13.60
N ALA A 21 21.03 6.04 -12.41
CA ALA A 21 20.15 6.57 -11.39
C ALA A 21 20.69 7.87 -10.77
N ALA A 22 20.47 8.99 -11.47
CA ALA A 22 20.93 10.31 -11.07
C ALA A 22 19.91 11.38 -11.48
N ALA A 23 19.76 12.43 -10.67
CA ALA A 23 18.81 13.51 -10.93
C ALA A 23 18.93 14.15 -12.33
N PRO A 24 20.15 14.42 -12.87
CA PRO A 24 20.28 14.95 -14.24
C PRO A 24 19.72 14.02 -15.32
N ASN A 25 19.87 12.70 -15.18
CA ASN A 25 19.32 11.75 -16.15
C ASN A 25 17.79 11.67 -16.05
N VAL A 26 17.24 11.69 -14.82
CA VAL A 26 15.79 11.74 -14.61
C VAL A 26 15.21 13.02 -15.22
N ALA A 27 15.83 14.17 -15.00
CA ALA A 27 15.42 15.45 -15.58
C ALA A 27 15.52 15.44 -17.11
N ALA A 28 16.63 14.93 -17.67
CA ALA A 28 16.82 14.80 -19.11
C ALA A 28 15.76 13.89 -19.74
N PHE A 29 15.44 12.75 -19.13
CA PHE A 29 14.39 11.85 -19.59
C PHE A 29 13.02 12.55 -19.64
N ILE A 30 12.65 13.28 -18.59
CA ILE A 30 11.39 14.04 -18.55
C ILE A 30 11.36 15.13 -19.63
N GLN A 31 12.45 15.88 -19.81
CA GLN A 31 12.54 16.93 -20.84
C GLN A 31 12.47 16.41 -22.26
N GLN A 32 13.19 15.33 -22.56
CA GLN A 32 13.18 14.70 -23.89
C GLN A 32 11.78 14.19 -24.26
N ASN A 33 10.98 13.79 -23.26
CA ASN A 33 9.64 13.26 -23.45
C ASN A 33 8.55 14.23 -22.94
N LYS A 34 8.82 15.54 -22.93
CA LYS A 34 7.93 16.57 -22.36
C LYS A 34 6.52 16.64 -22.96
N ALA A 35 6.35 16.16 -24.19
CA ALA A 35 5.04 16.11 -24.85
C ALA A 35 4.21 14.86 -24.48
N ALA A 36 4.81 13.87 -23.81
CA ALA A 36 4.11 12.63 -23.48
C ALA A 36 3.00 12.87 -22.44
N PRO A 37 1.82 12.24 -22.61
CA PRO A 37 0.71 12.40 -21.68
C PRO A 37 0.98 11.71 -20.33
N GLU A 38 1.82 10.69 -20.31
CA GLU A 38 2.25 10.01 -19.09
C GLU A 38 3.69 9.48 -19.22
N LEU A 39 4.47 9.73 -18.18
CA LEU A 39 5.83 9.26 -17.98
C LEU A 39 5.93 8.55 -16.64
N THR A 40 6.67 7.45 -16.63
CA THR A 40 7.00 6.69 -15.42
C THR A 40 8.50 6.50 -15.36
N VAL A 41 9.08 6.70 -14.17
CA VAL A 41 10.46 6.31 -13.87
C VAL A 41 10.42 5.30 -12.73
N CYS A 42 11.06 4.15 -12.92
CA CYS A 42 11.08 3.05 -11.97
C CYS A 42 12.45 2.36 -11.94
N THR A 43 12.62 1.43 -11.01
CA THR A 43 13.74 0.49 -11.00
C THR A 43 13.66 -0.51 -12.17
N LEU A 44 14.72 -1.31 -12.36
CA LEU A 44 14.76 -2.33 -13.41
C LEU A 44 13.71 -3.44 -13.23
N ASP A 45 13.28 -3.67 -11.99
CA ASP A 45 12.22 -4.58 -11.58
C ASP A 45 10.86 -3.87 -11.33
N TYR A 46 10.66 -2.71 -11.97
CA TYR A 46 9.38 -1.99 -12.06
C TYR A 46 8.84 -1.37 -10.76
N LYS A 47 9.67 -1.20 -9.73
CA LYS A 47 9.30 -0.43 -8.53
C LYS A 47 9.36 1.06 -8.82
N MET A 48 8.20 1.71 -8.84
CA MET A 48 8.05 3.10 -9.30
C MET A 48 8.73 4.10 -8.35
N LEU A 49 9.46 5.06 -8.93
CA LEU A 49 10.08 6.20 -8.24
C LEU A 49 9.27 7.48 -8.41
N LEU A 50 8.82 7.77 -9.64
CA LEU A 50 7.99 8.94 -9.92
C LEU A 50 7.13 8.76 -11.16
N THR A 51 6.10 9.60 -11.26
CA THR A 51 5.32 9.82 -12.46
C THR A 51 5.39 11.30 -12.87
N ALA A 52 5.30 11.57 -14.16
CA ALA A 52 5.25 12.91 -14.71
C ALA A 52 4.26 12.98 -15.89
N ARG A 53 3.70 14.16 -16.13
CA ARG A 53 2.78 14.44 -17.25
C ARG A 53 3.09 15.80 -17.83
N MET A 54 3.21 15.88 -19.15
CA MET A 54 3.43 17.15 -19.87
C MET A 54 4.57 17.97 -19.23
N ASP A 55 5.75 17.38 -19.08
CA ASP A 55 6.94 17.92 -18.40
C ASP A 55 6.88 18.08 -16.87
N ARG A 56 5.72 17.96 -16.24
CA ARG A 56 5.54 18.21 -14.81
C ARG A 56 5.55 16.92 -14.00
N ILE A 57 6.31 16.91 -12.90
CA ILE A 57 6.27 15.80 -11.93
C ILE A 57 4.87 15.78 -11.29
N ASP A 58 4.19 14.64 -11.39
CA ASP A 58 2.86 14.40 -10.80
C ASP A 58 3.01 13.87 -9.37
N ALA A 59 3.82 12.81 -9.20
CA ALA A 59 4.11 12.23 -7.89
C ALA A 59 5.56 11.76 -7.81
N CYS A 60 6.22 12.00 -6.67
CA CYS A 60 7.50 11.42 -6.31
C CYS A 60 7.52 11.16 -4.78
N PRO A 61 7.32 9.91 -4.33
CA PRO A 61 7.26 9.59 -2.90
C PRO A 61 8.57 9.85 -2.15
N ASP A 62 9.71 9.79 -2.87
CA ASP A 62 11.01 10.20 -2.34
C ASP A 62 11.13 11.73 -2.32
N ARG A 63 10.68 12.33 -1.23
CA ARG A 63 10.71 13.78 -1.03
C ARG A 63 12.15 14.32 -1.00
N ALA A 64 13.09 13.56 -0.46
CA ALA A 64 14.48 14.01 -0.35
C ALA A 64 15.11 14.11 -1.75
N PHE A 65 14.96 13.07 -2.55
CA PHE A 65 15.41 13.07 -3.95
C PHE A 65 14.69 14.17 -4.75
N SER A 66 13.37 14.27 -4.64
CA SER A 66 12.57 15.25 -5.38
C SER A 66 13.04 16.69 -5.09
N VAL A 67 13.13 17.06 -3.81
CA VAL A 67 13.40 18.45 -3.40
C VAL A 67 14.87 18.82 -3.49
N ASN A 68 15.77 17.93 -3.06
CA ASN A 68 17.18 18.27 -2.91
C ASN A 68 18.01 17.98 -4.15
N GLU A 69 17.57 17.03 -4.99
CA GLU A 69 18.36 16.56 -6.14
C GLU A 69 17.67 16.89 -7.47
N LEU A 70 16.39 16.53 -7.62
CA LEU A 70 15.70 16.64 -8.91
C LEU A 70 15.22 18.06 -9.24
N LEU A 71 14.48 18.72 -8.34
CA LEU A 71 13.96 20.07 -8.57
C LEU A 71 15.05 21.10 -8.92
N PRO A 72 16.21 21.14 -8.25
CA PRO A 72 17.30 22.07 -8.58
C PRO A 72 17.85 21.90 -10.01
N VAL A 73 17.67 20.72 -10.61
CA VAL A 73 18.15 20.42 -11.97
C VAL A 73 17.05 20.63 -13.01
N ILE A 74 15.85 20.10 -12.77
CA ILE A 74 14.78 20.11 -13.77
C ILE A 74 14.14 21.49 -13.96
N VAL A 75 14.03 22.30 -12.89
CA VAL A 75 13.38 23.62 -12.97
C VAL A 75 14.15 24.60 -13.86
N PRO A 76 15.49 24.73 -13.75
CA PRO A 76 16.26 25.54 -14.68
C PRO A 76 16.13 25.07 -16.14
N MET A 77 16.06 23.75 -16.38
CA MET A 77 15.86 23.20 -17.73
C MET A 77 14.48 23.57 -18.30
N GLN A 78 13.42 23.38 -17.51
CA GLN A 78 12.03 23.73 -17.88
C GLN A 78 11.86 25.22 -18.18
N THR A 79 12.60 26.08 -17.48
CA THR A 79 12.51 27.54 -17.63
C THR A 79 13.46 28.11 -18.68
N GLY A 80 14.27 27.26 -19.32
CA GLY A 80 15.27 27.69 -20.32
C GLY A 80 16.44 28.47 -19.73
N LEU A 81 16.64 28.42 -18.40
CA LEU A 81 17.78 29.05 -17.72
C LEU A 81 19.09 28.29 -17.95
N VAL A 82 19.01 26.98 -18.25
CA VAL A 82 20.15 26.15 -18.63
C VAL A 82 19.82 25.32 -19.87
N GLN A 83 20.86 24.93 -20.62
CA GLN A 83 20.71 24.03 -21.75
C GLN A 83 20.34 22.61 -21.29
N ASP A 84 19.57 21.90 -22.11
CA ASP A 84 19.23 20.50 -21.87
C ASP A 84 20.49 19.62 -21.76
N VAL A 85 20.51 18.80 -20.71
CA VAL A 85 21.53 17.78 -20.50
C VAL A 85 21.17 16.55 -21.34
N PRO A 86 22.12 15.97 -22.11
CA PRO A 86 21.86 14.73 -22.83
C PRO A 86 21.66 13.57 -21.86
N LEU A 87 20.62 12.76 -22.10
CA LEU A 87 20.34 11.55 -21.34
C LEU A 87 21.45 10.52 -21.56
N ALA A 88 22.13 10.12 -20.47
CA ALA A 88 23.12 9.03 -20.51
C ALA A 88 22.42 7.66 -20.50
N ALA A 89 21.82 7.30 -21.63
CA ALA A 89 21.15 6.02 -21.81
C ALA A 89 22.17 4.86 -21.89
N VAL A 90 21.77 3.69 -21.39
CA VAL A 90 22.53 2.44 -21.47
C VAL A 90 21.67 1.33 -22.11
N PRO A 91 22.27 0.41 -22.89
CA PRO A 91 21.53 -0.75 -23.42
C PRO A 91 20.97 -1.61 -22.29
N ARG A 92 19.71 -2.04 -22.38
CA ARG A 92 19.06 -2.85 -21.35
C ARG A 92 19.81 -4.17 -21.12
N GLU A 93 20.31 -4.76 -22.19
CA GLU A 93 21.06 -6.02 -22.20
C GLU A 93 22.36 -5.92 -21.39
N SER A 94 22.93 -4.71 -21.29
CA SER A 94 24.18 -4.48 -20.54
C SER A 94 24.00 -4.49 -19.03
N VAL A 95 22.77 -4.32 -18.54
CA VAL A 95 22.43 -4.25 -17.10
C VAL A 95 21.51 -5.39 -16.65
N GLN A 96 21.28 -6.39 -17.49
CA GLN A 96 20.34 -7.49 -17.20
C GLN A 96 20.70 -8.32 -15.97
N ASN A 97 21.99 -8.36 -15.60
CA ASN A 97 22.52 -9.10 -14.45
C ASN A 97 22.79 -8.18 -13.24
N GLU A 98 22.45 -6.90 -13.32
CA GLU A 98 22.64 -5.97 -12.21
C GLU A 98 21.64 -6.30 -11.10
N ASN A 99 22.13 -6.27 -9.85
CA ASN A 99 21.28 -6.44 -8.71
C ASN A 99 20.35 -5.22 -8.56
N CYS A 100 19.07 -5.46 -8.30
CA CYS A 100 18.07 -4.42 -8.06
C CYS A 100 17.71 -4.43 -6.57
N PRO A 101 18.41 -3.66 -5.71
CA PRO A 101 18.11 -3.65 -4.28
C PRO A 101 16.70 -3.11 -4.04
N ALA A 102 16.07 -3.53 -2.94
CA ALA A 102 14.80 -2.97 -2.51
C ALA A 102 14.92 -1.44 -2.39
N PRO A 103 14.04 -0.65 -3.02
CA PRO A 103 14.13 0.80 -3.02
C PRO A 103 14.12 1.41 -1.61
N ASP A 104 14.89 2.48 -1.41
CA ASP A 104 14.87 3.30 -0.20
C ASP A 104 13.71 4.31 -0.16
N TRP A 105 12.75 4.18 -1.07
CA TRP A 105 11.54 5.00 -1.16
C TRP A 105 10.27 4.15 -1.20
N ASN A 106 9.13 4.81 -0.92
CA ASN A 106 7.81 4.18 -0.94
C ASN A 106 7.32 3.92 -2.37
N TYR A 107 7.74 2.79 -2.95
CA TYR A 107 7.26 2.35 -4.26
C TYR A 107 5.79 1.88 -4.25
N LEU A 108 5.20 1.67 -3.05
CA LEU A 108 3.80 1.28 -2.86
C LEU A 108 2.84 2.49 -2.76
N HIS A 109 3.34 3.70 -3.02
CA HIS A 109 2.53 4.92 -2.98
C HIS A 109 1.25 4.80 -3.82
N TRP A 110 1.37 4.32 -5.06
CA TRP A 110 0.25 4.13 -5.97
C TRP A 110 -0.66 2.95 -5.60
N ALA A 111 -0.19 2.03 -4.75
CA ALA A 111 -1.02 1.00 -4.13
C ALA A 111 -1.78 1.51 -2.88
N GLY A 112 -1.67 2.81 -2.57
CA GLY A 112 -2.38 3.44 -1.47
C GLY A 112 -1.63 3.45 -0.14
N TYR A 113 -0.33 3.11 -0.13
CA TYR A 113 0.50 3.23 1.07
C TYR A 113 1.00 4.67 1.22
N SER A 114 0.71 5.32 2.35
CA SER A 114 1.40 6.56 2.68
C SER A 114 2.85 6.30 3.06
N ASN A 115 3.68 7.36 2.97
CA ASN A 115 5.08 7.28 3.39
C ASN A 115 5.21 6.90 4.87
N GLU A 116 4.32 7.38 5.73
CA GLU A 116 4.31 7.02 7.16
C GLU A 116 4.02 5.52 7.35
N LYS A 117 3.00 4.98 6.65
CA LYS A 117 2.68 3.56 6.71
C LYS A 117 3.83 2.70 6.19
N TYR A 118 4.34 3.04 5.02
CA TYR A 118 5.46 2.32 4.40
C TYR A 118 6.68 2.28 5.33
N GLN A 119 7.07 3.42 5.93
CA GLN A 119 8.19 3.48 6.87
C GLN A 119 8.01 2.55 8.08
N LYS A 120 6.81 2.55 8.69
CA LYS A 120 6.51 1.67 9.84
C LYS A 120 6.50 0.19 9.48
N ILE A 121 6.23 -0.15 8.23
CA ILE A 121 6.34 -1.54 7.76
C ILE A 121 7.81 -1.89 7.57
N MET A 122 8.59 -1.01 6.94
CA MET A 122 10.03 -1.23 6.72
C MET A 122 10.82 -1.35 8.04
N ASP A 123 10.43 -0.62 9.09
CA ASP A 123 11.02 -0.74 10.43
C ASP A 123 10.40 -1.84 11.30
N GLY A 124 9.35 -2.51 10.80
CA GLY A 124 8.64 -3.61 11.47
C GLY A 124 7.62 -3.18 12.54
N SER A 125 7.50 -1.89 12.86
CA SER A 125 6.60 -1.41 13.93
C SER A 125 5.11 -1.51 13.60
N ALA A 126 4.75 -1.66 12.32
CA ALA A 126 3.41 -1.94 11.83
C ALA A 126 3.16 -3.42 11.49
N LEU A 127 4.12 -4.31 11.76
CA LEU A 127 4.02 -5.74 11.49
C LEU A 127 3.81 -6.53 12.79
N LEU A 128 3.08 -7.64 12.69
CA LEU A 128 2.83 -8.59 13.76
C LEU A 128 3.35 -9.97 13.36
N GLU A 129 4.13 -10.61 14.23
CA GLU A 129 4.61 -11.97 13.99
C GLU A 129 3.47 -12.98 14.12
N TYR A 130 3.24 -13.75 13.06
CA TYR A 130 2.27 -14.85 13.03
C TYR A 130 3.02 -16.18 12.94
N ASP A 131 2.84 -17.06 13.93
CA ASP A 131 3.46 -18.38 13.96
C ASP A 131 2.62 -19.37 13.14
N LEU A 132 3.19 -19.84 12.03
CA LEU A 132 2.61 -20.88 11.20
C LEU A 132 3.57 -22.07 11.16
N GLY A 133 3.26 -23.13 11.92
CA GLY A 133 4.06 -24.36 11.91
C GLY A 133 5.51 -24.16 12.40
N GLY A 134 5.77 -23.19 13.27
CA GLY A 134 7.11 -22.86 13.79
C GLY A 134 7.85 -21.80 12.99
N GLU A 135 7.29 -21.31 11.88
CA GLU A 135 7.80 -20.18 11.13
C GLU A 135 7.08 -18.90 11.55
N ASN A 136 7.84 -17.87 11.95
CA ASN A 136 7.28 -16.55 12.24
C ASN A 136 7.21 -15.75 10.95
N ILE A 137 6.00 -15.45 10.53
CA ILE A 137 5.71 -14.69 9.31
C ILE A 137 5.27 -13.28 9.72
N PRO A 138 5.95 -12.21 9.25
CA PRO A 138 5.57 -10.85 9.58
C PRO A 138 4.30 -10.45 8.81
N MET A 139 3.26 -10.06 9.55
CA MET A 139 1.94 -9.74 9.01
C MET A 139 1.60 -8.27 9.15
N GLU A 140 1.23 -7.65 8.04
CA GLU A 140 0.50 -6.39 8.02
C GLU A 140 -1.00 -6.67 8.15
N LEU A 141 -1.70 -5.82 8.91
CA LEU A 141 -3.16 -5.74 8.87
C LEU A 141 -3.59 -4.66 7.88
N ARG A 142 -4.44 -5.02 6.90
CA ARG A 142 -5.16 -4.04 6.07
C ARG A 142 -6.60 -3.93 6.55
N ILE A 143 -6.96 -2.73 7.01
CA ILE A 143 -8.29 -2.46 7.58
C ILE A 143 -9.18 -1.86 6.50
N GLY A 144 -10.39 -2.41 6.40
CA GLY A 144 -11.39 -1.96 5.46
C GLY A 144 -12.80 -2.21 5.94
N GLN A 145 -13.71 -2.28 4.97
CA GLN A 145 -15.12 -2.53 5.21
C GLN A 145 -15.66 -3.50 4.17
N TYR A 146 -16.41 -4.51 4.59
CA TYR A 146 -17.17 -5.33 3.66
C TYR A 146 -18.24 -4.50 2.94
N GLN A 147 -18.35 -4.68 1.62
CA GLN A 147 -19.34 -3.97 0.81
C GLN A 147 -20.76 -4.25 1.32
N GLU A 148 -21.09 -5.53 1.47
CA GLU A 148 -22.35 -6.00 2.06
C GLU A 148 -22.32 -5.90 3.59
N GLY A 149 -23.38 -5.38 4.20
CA GLY A 149 -23.48 -5.24 5.66
C GLY A 149 -22.62 -4.13 6.27
N GLY A 150 -21.47 -3.80 5.69
CA GLY A 150 -20.61 -2.73 6.19
C GLY A 150 -19.80 -3.09 7.43
N GLY A 151 -19.67 -4.39 7.71
CA GLY A 151 -18.87 -4.90 8.82
C GLY A 151 -17.39 -4.56 8.65
N LEU A 152 -16.66 -4.56 9.76
CA LEU A 152 -15.21 -4.40 9.78
C LEU A 152 -14.58 -5.55 8.98
N ALA A 153 -13.76 -5.20 7.99
CA ALA A 153 -12.93 -6.15 7.26
C ALA A 153 -11.48 -5.97 7.70
N ILE A 154 -10.80 -7.06 8.03
CA ILE A 154 -9.36 -7.08 8.28
C ILE A 154 -8.75 -8.18 7.41
N GLU A 155 -7.82 -7.79 6.56
CA GLU A 155 -7.02 -8.68 5.71
C GLU A 155 -5.61 -8.83 6.27
N LEU A 156 -5.04 -10.02 6.14
CA LEU A 156 -3.64 -10.30 6.45
C LEU A 156 -2.80 -10.24 5.18
N VAL A 157 -1.65 -9.59 5.29
CA VAL A 157 -0.69 -9.45 4.19
C VAL A 157 0.67 -9.87 4.72
N SER A 158 1.24 -10.90 4.09
CA SER A 158 2.57 -11.42 4.42
C SER A 158 3.64 -10.46 3.90
N TRP A 159 4.68 -10.26 4.72
CA TRP A 159 5.88 -9.51 4.38
C TRP A 159 7.15 -10.38 4.43
N ALA A 160 7.01 -11.72 4.42
CA ALA A 160 8.14 -12.65 4.51
C ALA A 160 9.18 -12.44 3.39
N GLY A 161 8.71 -12.13 2.18
CA GLY A 161 9.55 -11.83 1.02
C GLY A 161 10.08 -10.40 0.95
N ARG A 162 9.85 -9.56 1.97
CA ARG A 162 10.06 -8.10 1.96
C ARG A 162 9.21 -7.33 0.92
N GLU A 163 8.23 -8.01 0.36
CA GLU A 163 7.20 -7.46 -0.50
C GLU A 163 5.83 -7.92 0.02
N PRO A 164 4.77 -7.13 -0.18
CA PRO A 164 3.44 -7.49 0.30
C PRO A 164 2.85 -8.63 -0.55
N GLU A 165 2.50 -9.73 0.09
CA GLU A 165 1.77 -10.85 -0.50
C GLU A 165 0.44 -11.02 0.23
N ASP A 166 -0.67 -10.95 -0.51
CA ASP A 166 -2.01 -11.15 0.06
C ASP A 166 -2.13 -12.57 0.62
N TRP A 167 -2.65 -12.70 1.84
CA TRP A 167 -2.77 -13.99 2.50
C TRP A 167 -4.24 -14.42 2.65
N GLU A 168 -4.87 -14.15 3.79
CA GLU A 168 -6.26 -14.47 4.05
C GLU A 168 -6.95 -13.32 4.78
N ALA A 169 -8.28 -13.25 4.69
CA ALA A 169 -9.07 -12.36 5.52
C ALA A 169 -9.10 -12.91 6.97
N LEU A 170 -8.69 -12.07 7.93
CA LEU A 170 -8.77 -12.35 9.37
C LEU A 170 -10.22 -12.37 9.85
N THR A 171 -11.05 -11.51 9.26
CA THR A 171 -12.49 -11.47 9.51
C THR A 171 -13.25 -12.17 8.38
N THR A 172 -14.52 -12.49 8.62
CA THR A 172 -15.42 -12.97 7.57
C THR A 172 -16.75 -12.22 7.60
N ASN A 173 -17.35 -12.02 6.43
CA ASN A 173 -18.67 -11.41 6.32
C ASN A 173 -19.75 -12.49 6.32
N LEU A 174 -20.51 -12.57 7.42
CA LEU A 174 -21.63 -13.49 7.55
C LEU A 174 -22.99 -12.82 7.27
N CYS A 175 -22.98 -11.59 6.77
CA CYS A 175 -24.18 -10.78 6.48
C CYS A 175 -25.16 -10.66 7.66
N VAL A 176 -24.65 -10.82 8.89
CA VAL A 176 -25.39 -10.57 10.13
C VAL A 176 -24.96 -9.23 10.73
N PRO A 177 -25.87 -8.49 11.40
CA PRO A 177 -25.50 -7.25 12.07
C PRO A 177 -24.41 -7.49 13.13
N CYS A 178 -23.41 -6.61 13.12
CA CYS A 178 -22.36 -6.51 14.12
C CYS A 178 -22.35 -5.09 14.67
N GLU A 179 -22.00 -4.94 15.95
CA GLU A 179 -21.73 -3.62 16.51
C GLU A 179 -20.47 -3.01 15.88
N ARG A 180 -20.23 -1.72 16.17
CA ARG A 180 -19.02 -1.05 15.71
C ARG A 180 -17.79 -1.77 16.28
N GLU A 181 -16.75 -1.94 15.47
CA GLU A 181 -15.54 -2.71 15.82
C GLU A 181 -15.78 -4.21 16.12
N HIS A 182 -17.00 -4.73 15.96
CA HIS A 182 -17.26 -6.16 16.08
C HIS A 182 -17.18 -6.82 14.71
N ALA A 183 -16.55 -7.99 14.65
CA ALA A 183 -16.53 -8.83 13.46
C ALA A 183 -16.36 -10.30 13.83
N PHE A 184 -16.83 -11.17 12.93
CA PHE A 184 -16.61 -12.61 13.05
C PHE A 184 -15.23 -12.96 12.52
N VAL A 185 -14.44 -13.67 13.32
CA VAL A 185 -13.08 -14.11 12.95
C VAL A 185 -13.19 -15.31 12.02
N ASN A 186 -12.46 -15.26 10.92
CA ASN A 186 -12.34 -16.38 10.00
C ASN A 186 -11.46 -17.47 10.63
N ILE A 187 -12.11 -18.53 11.11
CA ILE A 187 -11.44 -19.72 11.65
C ILE A 187 -11.58 -20.93 10.71
N ASN A 188 -12.02 -20.69 9.46
CA ASN A 188 -12.27 -21.74 8.48
C ASN A 188 -10.98 -22.10 7.72
N ASN A 189 -9.91 -22.34 8.48
CA ASN A 189 -8.62 -22.82 8.02
C ASN A 189 -8.07 -23.84 9.04
N PRO A 190 -7.05 -24.65 8.68
CA PRO A 190 -6.49 -25.66 9.59
C PRO A 190 -6.03 -25.12 10.95
N ASP A 191 -5.66 -23.83 11.01
CA ASP A 191 -5.12 -23.15 12.18
C ASP A 191 -6.14 -22.21 12.86
N GLY A 192 -7.44 -22.44 12.64
CA GLY A 192 -8.51 -21.55 13.09
C GLY A 192 -8.57 -21.29 14.61
N GLN A 193 -7.98 -22.18 15.43
CA GLN A 193 -7.85 -21.94 16.86
C GLN A 193 -6.62 -21.11 17.23
N VAL A 194 -5.54 -21.18 16.43
CA VAL A 194 -4.31 -20.41 16.59
C VAL A 194 -4.58 -18.93 16.31
N VAL A 195 -5.38 -18.60 15.29
CA VAL A 195 -5.70 -17.20 14.96
C VAL A 195 -6.40 -16.47 16.10
N CYS A 196 -7.28 -17.15 16.85
CA CYS A 196 -7.95 -16.58 18.01
C CYS A 196 -6.95 -16.23 19.13
N GLN A 197 -6.04 -17.16 19.45
CA GLN A 197 -4.98 -16.93 20.43
C GLN A 197 -4.03 -15.80 19.98
N TRP A 198 -3.73 -15.74 18.68
CA TRP A 198 -2.90 -14.71 18.09
C TRP A 198 -3.53 -13.32 18.20
N ILE A 199 -4.85 -13.19 17.97
CA ILE A 199 -5.60 -11.94 18.16
C ILE A 199 -5.47 -11.44 19.61
N GLU A 200 -5.71 -12.32 20.59
CA GLU A 200 -5.66 -11.95 22.01
C GLU A 200 -4.24 -11.61 22.47
N LYS A 201 -3.24 -12.41 22.04
CA LYS A 201 -1.81 -12.18 22.35
C LYS A 201 -1.31 -10.83 21.85
N ASN A 202 -1.83 -10.35 20.72
CA ASN A 202 -1.43 -9.08 20.11
C ASN A 202 -2.27 -7.87 20.53
N ASP A 203 -3.19 -8.06 21.49
CA ASP A 203 -4.16 -7.05 21.95
C ASP A 203 -5.01 -6.48 20.81
N LEU A 204 -5.29 -7.32 19.79
CA LEU A 204 -6.10 -6.94 18.63
C LEU A 204 -7.59 -6.93 18.94
N GLY A 205 -8.05 -7.77 19.87
CA GLY A 205 -9.46 -7.86 20.23
C GLY A 205 -9.71 -8.91 21.30
N LYS A 206 -10.97 -8.99 21.74
CA LYS A 206 -11.44 -9.98 22.71
C LYS A 206 -12.72 -10.64 22.21
N ALA A 207 -12.85 -11.94 22.46
CA ALA A 207 -14.09 -12.67 22.16
C ALA A 207 -15.28 -12.07 22.93
N THR A 208 -16.42 -11.91 22.26
CA THR A 208 -17.65 -11.38 22.87
C THR A 208 -18.51 -12.48 23.51
N GLY A 209 -18.20 -13.75 23.20
CA GLY A 209 -19.03 -14.91 23.53
C GLY A 209 -20.13 -15.20 22.50
N ARG A 210 -20.42 -14.26 21.59
CA ARG A 210 -21.33 -14.50 20.46
C ARG A 210 -20.63 -15.33 19.39
N GLN A 211 -21.38 -16.21 18.75
CA GLN A 211 -20.92 -17.02 17.62
C GLN A 211 -21.99 -17.05 16.53
N GLN A 212 -21.57 -17.27 15.30
CA GLN A 212 -22.46 -17.44 14.16
C GLN A 212 -22.03 -18.64 13.33
N ARG A 213 -22.99 -19.54 13.06
CA ARG A 213 -22.76 -20.69 12.19
C ARG A 213 -23.03 -20.33 10.74
N SER A 214 -22.13 -20.73 9.85
CA SER A 214 -22.33 -20.73 8.39
C SER A 214 -21.69 -21.98 7.79
N GLY A 215 -22.49 -22.78 7.08
CA GLY A 215 -22.08 -24.11 6.61
C GLY A 215 -21.65 -25.03 7.75
N PHE A 216 -20.42 -25.54 7.65
CA PHE A 216 -19.81 -26.46 8.63
C PHE A 216 -18.96 -25.75 9.70
N CYS A 217 -18.82 -24.43 9.64
CA CYS A 217 -18.00 -23.66 10.56
C CYS A 217 -18.85 -22.77 11.48
N THR A 218 -18.39 -22.59 12.71
CA THR A 218 -18.98 -21.69 13.72
C THR A 218 -17.97 -20.61 14.06
N TYR A 219 -18.20 -19.40 13.58
CA TYR A 219 -17.27 -18.30 13.67
C TYR A 219 -17.50 -17.50 14.97
N PRO A 220 -16.47 -17.24 15.78
CA PRO A 220 -16.60 -16.42 16.98
C PRO A 220 -16.59 -14.93 16.62
N GLU A 221 -17.43 -14.14 17.29
CA GLU A 221 -17.38 -12.68 17.21
C GLU A 221 -16.34 -12.13 18.18
N TYR A 222 -15.54 -11.18 17.69
CA TYR A 222 -14.57 -10.43 18.47
C TYR A 222 -14.91 -8.95 18.45
N HIS A 223 -14.73 -8.29 19.59
CA HIS A 223 -14.66 -6.84 19.69
C HIS A 223 -13.19 -6.44 19.53
N PHE A 224 -12.87 -5.81 18.40
CA PHE A 224 -11.52 -5.40 18.07
C PHE A 224 -11.14 -4.09 18.77
N ASN A 225 -9.87 -4.00 19.19
CA ASN A 225 -9.32 -2.84 19.88
C ASN A 225 -9.08 -1.68 18.89
N PRO A 226 -9.86 -0.59 18.94
CA PRO A 226 -9.75 0.50 17.97
C PRO A 226 -8.40 1.22 18.02
N GLN A 227 -7.78 1.32 19.19
CA GLN A 227 -6.47 1.96 19.33
C GLN A 227 -5.37 1.11 18.68
N ARG A 228 -5.46 -0.22 18.84
CA ARG A 228 -4.51 -1.14 18.23
C ARG A 228 -4.66 -1.16 16.71
N LEU A 229 -5.89 -1.23 16.21
CA LEU A 229 -6.22 -1.12 14.80
C LEU A 229 -5.68 0.18 14.18
N LYS A 230 -5.94 1.33 14.81
CA LYS A 230 -5.45 2.63 14.35
C LYS A 230 -3.92 2.73 14.34
N LYS A 231 -3.25 2.08 15.30
CA LYS A 231 -1.78 2.06 15.36
C LYS A 231 -1.17 1.28 14.19
N LEU A 232 -1.80 0.18 13.79
CA LEU A 232 -1.32 -0.72 12.73
C LEU A 232 -1.71 -0.22 11.33
N ASP A 233 -2.94 0.28 11.16
CA ASP A 233 -3.42 0.82 9.89
C ASP A 233 -4.39 2.00 10.11
N ARG A 234 -3.82 3.18 10.36
CA ARG A 234 -4.57 4.42 10.62
C ARG A 234 -5.54 4.74 9.48
N GLU A 235 -5.06 4.67 8.24
CA GLU A 235 -5.81 5.10 7.07
C GLU A 235 -6.96 4.16 6.75
N GLY A 236 -6.70 2.84 6.79
CA GLY A 236 -7.76 1.84 6.64
C GLY A 236 -8.85 2.01 7.70
N TYR A 237 -8.44 2.20 8.96
CA TYR A 237 -9.38 2.39 10.07
C TYR A 237 -10.19 3.69 9.97
N GLU A 238 -9.57 4.81 9.58
CA GLU A 238 -10.27 6.09 9.40
C GLU A 238 -11.26 6.05 8.22
N LYS A 239 -10.92 5.34 7.13
CA LYS A 239 -11.83 5.08 6.01
C LYS A 239 -13.04 4.25 6.45
N TYR A 240 -12.81 3.18 7.22
CA TYR A 240 -13.88 2.37 7.83
C TYR A 240 -14.83 3.21 8.71
N LEU A 241 -14.29 4.06 9.59
CA LEU A 241 -15.14 4.93 10.43
C LEU A 241 -15.95 5.93 9.60
N THR A 242 -15.36 6.50 8.56
CA THR A 242 -16.03 7.47 7.67
C THR A 242 -17.19 6.80 6.93
N SER A 243 -17.00 5.59 6.41
CA SER A 243 -18.06 4.89 5.67
C SER A 243 -19.23 4.49 6.58
N LEU A 244 -18.96 4.10 7.83
CA LEU A 244 -20.02 3.85 8.83
C LEU A 244 -20.86 5.09 9.12
N GLN A 245 -20.23 6.27 9.29
CA GLN A 245 -20.95 7.52 9.53
C GLN A 245 -21.85 7.91 8.35
N GLN A 246 -21.37 7.75 7.12
CA GLN A 246 -22.15 8.05 5.91
C GLN A 246 -23.39 7.15 5.80
N ARG A 247 -23.27 5.85 6.08
CA ARG A 247 -24.41 4.92 6.11
C ARG A 247 -25.44 5.31 7.18
N GLY A 248 -24.97 5.66 8.38
CA GLY A 248 -25.84 6.10 9.47
C GLY A 248 -26.58 7.42 9.18
N ARG A 249 -26.03 8.29 8.32
CA ARG A 249 -26.72 9.50 7.83
C ARG A 249 -27.78 9.18 6.79
N LYS A 250 -27.47 8.30 5.82
CA LYS A 250 -28.42 7.89 4.76
C LYS A 250 -29.66 7.19 5.33
N SER A 251 -29.48 6.27 6.29
CA SER A 251 -30.61 5.60 6.94
C SER A 251 -31.52 6.57 7.72
N LYS A 252 -30.94 7.60 8.36
CA LYS A 252 -31.70 8.64 9.07
C LYS A 252 -32.46 9.59 8.13
N SER A 253 -31.95 9.86 6.92
CA SER A 253 -32.65 10.69 5.93
C SER A 253 -33.80 9.95 5.24
N GLU A 254 -33.65 8.66 4.95
CA GLU A 254 -34.70 7.82 4.36
C GLU A 254 -35.85 7.59 5.35
N GLY A 255 -35.54 7.36 6.64
CA GLY A 255 -36.56 7.22 7.69
C GLY A 255 -37.37 8.49 7.99
N ARG A 256 -36.95 9.66 7.49
CA ARG A 256 -37.67 10.95 7.64
C ARG A 256 -38.60 11.29 6.46
N HIS A 257 -38.41 10.68 5.30
CA HIS A 257 -39.26 10.89 4.12
C HIS A 257 -40.36 9.83 3.97
N GLY A 258 -40.37 8.82 4.83
CA GLY A 258 -41.37 7.74 4.87
C GLY A 258 -42.35 7.81 6.03
N ARG A 259 -42.64 9.00 6.59
CA ARG A 259 -43.68 9.22 7.60
C ARG A 259 -44.67 10.28 7.16
#